data_AF-A0A7S3G2V2-F1
#
_entry.id   AF-A0A7S3G2V2-F1
#
_cell.length_a   1.000
_cell.length_b   1.000
_cell.length_c   1.000
_cell.angle_alpha   90.00
_cell.angle_beta   90.00
_cell.angle_gamma   90.00
#
_symmetry.space_group_name_H-M   'P 1'
#
loop_
_entity.id
_entity.type
_entity.pdbx_description
1 polymer ?
#
loop_
_entity_poly.entity_id
_entity_poly.type
_entity_poly.pdbx_seq_one_letter_code
_entity_poly.pdbx_strand_id
1 'polypeptide(L)'
;DGEKLMLEEQAKRLAKIEPSLSSSLVSGTLSPDGRFIFFADSTRPRLLEVITDEDGKPSFQKVPLPMEVEGGCRGLFNSASETLILASEIGALVFISLVESPTTGAIEAKIAKVFSRATGSTKTIEELDEDEEEEASPVVSMAASDDGQWLAW
;
A
#
# COMPACT_ATOMS: atom_id res chain seq x y z
N ASP A 1 14.30 -48.11 -1.42
CA ASP A 1 14.65 -47.08 -0.43
C ASP A 1 15.46 -45.88 -0.96
N GLY A 2 16.03 -45.90 -2.17
CA GLY A 2 16.74 -44.74 -2.73
C GLY A 2 15.88 -43.72 -3.50
N GLU A 3 14.83 -44.18 -4.19
CA GLU A 3 13.98 -43.29 -5.02
C GLU A 3 13.10 -42.34 -4.20
N LYS A 4 12.65 -42.79 -3.02
CA LYS A 4 11.81 -41.97 -2.12
C LYS A 4 12.60 -40.79 -1.53
N LEU A 5 13.88 -41.01 -1.24
CA LEU A 5 14.83 -39.97 -0.80
C LEU A 5 15.12 -38.96 -1.92
N MET A 6 15.25 -39.40 -3.18
CA MET A 6 15.42 -38.48 -4.31
C MET A 6 14.17 -37.63 -4.58
N LEU A 7 12.96 -38.18 -4.40
CA LEU A 7 11.71 -37.42 -4.54
C LEU A 7 11.50 -36.41 -3.41
N GLU A 8 11.84 -36.75 -2.16
CA GLU A 8 11.79 -35.80 -1.03
C GLU A 8 12.83 -34.68 -1.16
N GLU A 9 14.02 -34.99 -1.69
CA GLU A 9 15.07 -33.99 -1.92
C GLU A 9 14.73 -33.08 -3.13
N GLN A 10 14.11 -33.62 -4.18
CA GLN A 10 13.56 -32.82 -5.28
C GLN A 10 12.37 -31.96 -4.84
N ALA A 11 11.49 -32.45 -3.96
CA ALA A 11 10.40 -31.67 -3.38
C ALA A 11 10.91 -30.54 -2.47
N LYS A 12 11.98 -30.78 -1.68
CA LYS A 12 12.67 -29.72 -0.92
C LYS A 12 13.38 -28.72 -1.81
N ARG A 13 13.92 -29.14 -2.96
CA ARG A 13 14.49 -28.23 -3.96
C ARG A 13 13.41 -27.41 -4.67
N LEU A 14 12.24 -27.99 -4.95
CA LEU A 14 11.06 -27.28 -5.48
C LEU A 14 10.46 -26.30 -4.46
N ALA A 15 10.45 -26.64 -3.16
CA ALA A 15 10.08 -25.71 -2.08
C ALA A 15 11.14 -24.62 -1.81
N LYS A 16 12.35 -24.79 -2.37
CA LYS A 16 13.45 -23.82 -2.36
C LYS A 16 13.65 -23.14 -3.72
N ILE A 17 12.76 -23.41 -4.68
CA ILE A 17 12.48 -22.45 -5.73
C ILE A 17 11.67 -21.38 -5.01
N GLU A 18 12.40 -20.43 -4.42
CA GLU A 18 11.88 -19.09 -4.17
C GLU A 18 11.03 -18.71 -5.38
N PRO A 19 9.85 -18.10 -5.22
CA PRO A 19 9.22 -17.45 -6.34
C PRO A 19 10.24 -16.45 -6.88
N SER A 20 10.94 -16.84 -7.94
CA SER A 20 11.57 -15.97 -8.92
C SER A 20 10.46 -15.35 -9.77
N LEU A 21 9.43 -14.85 -9.10
CA LEU A 21 8.72 -13.70 -9.59
C LEU A 21 9.73 -12.59 -9.34
N SER A 22 10.29 -12.01 -10.41
CA SER A 22 10.83 -10.67 -10.29
C SER A 22 9.81 -9.88 -9.48
N SER A 23 10.14 -9.48 -8.25
CA SER A 23 9.27 -8.65 -7.40
C SER A 23 9.19 -7.30 -8.09
N SER A 24 8.39 -7.26 -9.14
CA SER A 24 8.19 -6.11 -9.98
C SER A 24 7.48 -5.12 -9.07
N LEU A 25 8.13 -3.98 -8.87
CA LEU A 25 7.52 -2.89 -8.15
C LEU A 25 6.17 -2.60 -8.81
N VAL A 26 5.07 -2.82 -8.07
CA VAL A 26 3.72 -2.60 -8.57
C VAL A 26 3.35 -1.12 -8.43
N SER A 27 3.83 -0.51 -7.35
CA SER A 27 3.58 0.90 -7.05
C SER A 27 4.71 1.49 -6.23
N GLY A 28 5.07 2.74 -6.50
CA GLY A 28 5.94 3.56 -5.67
C GLY A 28 5.44 5.01 -5.70
N THR A 29 5.35 5.65 -4.55
CA THR A 29 4.99 7.06 -4.45
C THR A 29 5.72 7.73 -3.28
N LEU A 30 5.95 9.03 -3.43
CA LEU A 30 6.54 9.91 -2.43
C LEU A 30 5.46 10.88 -1.97
N SER A 31 5.41 11.18 -0.68
CA SER A 31 4.50 12.21 -0.17
C SER A 31 4.93 13.60 -0.69
N PRO A 32 4.00 14.54 -0.91
CA PRO A 32 4.33 15.88 -1.42
C PRO A 32 5.40 16.63 -0.62
N ASP A 33 5.41 16.48 0.70
CA ASP A 33 6.41 17.05 1.61
C ASP A 33 7.73 16.27 1.67
N GLY A 34 7.85 15.15 0.95
CA GLY A 34 9.02 14.28 0.95
C GLY A 34 9.24 13.46 2.23
N ARG A 35 8.33 13.55 3.21
CA ARG A 35 8.44 12.88 4.52
C ARG A 35 8.21 11.37 4.44
N PHE A 36 7.46 10.87 3.47
CA PHE A 36 7.09 9.47 3.39
C PHE A 36 7.33 8.86 2.02
N ILE A 37 7.79 7.61 2.02
CA ILE A 37 7.93 6.79 0.82
C ILE A 37 7.02 5.57 1.00
N PHE A 38 6.07 5.42 0.07
CA PHE A 38 5.30 4.19 -0.06
C PHE A 38 5.81 3.40 -1.26
N PHE A 39 5.93 2.09 -1.08
CA PHE A 39 6.13 1.17 -2.20
C PHE A 39 5.49 -0.17 -1.91
N ALA A 40 4.99 -0.80 -2.97
CA ALA A 40 4.42 -2.14 -2.92
C ALA A 40 4.98 -2.97 -4.06
N ASP A 41 5.37 -4.19 -3.71
CA ASP A 41 5.57 -5.26 -4.67
C ASP A 41 4.32 -6.15 -4.72
N SER A 42 4.37 -7.21 -5.53
CA SER A 42 3.28 -8.19 -5.64
C SER A 42 2.98 -8.96 -4.36
N THR A 43 3.78 -8.78 -3.30
CA THR A 43 3.66 -9.52 -2.04
C THR A 43 3.28 -8.65 -0.86
N ARG A 44 3.84 -7.44 -0.70
CA ARG A 44 3.62 -6.59 0.48
C ARG A 44 3.83 -5.11 0.18
N PRO A 45 2.97 -4.22 0.72
CA PRO A 45 3.27 -2.81 0.83
C PRO A 45 4.21 -2.48 1.97
N ARG A 46 4.94 -1.38 1.81
CA ARG A 46 5.83 -0.81 2.80
C ARG A 46 5.66 0.71 2.82
N LEU A 47 5.72 1.26 4.03
CA LEU A 47 5.74 2.69 4.28
C LEU A 47 6.98 3.02 5.10
N LEU A 48 7.77 3.98 4.62
CA LEU A 48 8.93 4.51 5.28
C LEU A 48 8.71 5.99 5.57
N GLU A 49 9.08 6.42 6.77
CA GLU A 49 9.30 7.82 7.11
C GLU A 49 10.77 8.18 6.83
N VAL A 50 10.98 9.31 6.17
CA VAL A 50 12.28 9.92 5.92
C VAL A 50 12.56 10.88 7.07
N ILE A 51 13.55 10.55 7.88
CA ILE A 51 13.99 11.35 9.02
C ILE A 51 15.35 11.92 8.67
N THR A 52 15.43 13.25 8.61
CA THR A 52 16.69 13.95 8.34
C THR A 52 17.34 14.33 9.66
N ASP A 53 18.59 13.93 9.87
CA ASP A 53 19.35 14.31 11.06
C ASP A 53 19.84 15.77 11.00
N GLU A 54 20.47 16.24 12.08
CA GLU A 54 21.02 17.60 12.17
C GLU A 54 22.10 17.90 11.12
N ASP A 55 22.76 16.86 10.58
CA ASP A 55 23.76 16.97 9.51
C ASP A 55 23.11 16.98 8.11
N GLY A 56 21.80 16.86 7.99
CA GLY A 56 21.09 16.79 6.72
C GLY A 56 21.11 15.41 6.06
N LYS A 57 21.51 14.34 6.76
CA LYS A 57 21.52 12.97 6.21
C LYS A 57 20.17 12.29 6.43
N PRO A 58 19.58 11.69 5.38
CA PRO A 58 18.34 10.95 5.52
C PRO A 58 18.59 9.59 6.17
N SER A 59 17.70 9.23 7.09
CA SER A 59 17.49 7.90 7.62
C SER A 59 16.05 7.47 7.35
N PHE A 60 15.81 6.16 7.32
CA PHE A 60 14.49 5.63 6.99
C PHE A 60 13.94 4.84 8.17
N GLN A 61 12.81 5.26 8.71
CA GLN A 61 12.09 4.54 9.75
C GLN A 61 10.89 3.82 9.15
N LYS A 62 10.75 2.53 9.43
CA LYS A 62 9.59 1.76 8.98
C LYS A 62 8.35 2.19 9.79
N VAL A 63 7.30 2.61 9.09
CA VAL A 63 5.98 2.84 9.67
C VAL A 63 5.14 1.57 9.46
N PRO A 64 4.72 0.86 10.53
CA PRO A 64 3.88 -0.32 10.40
C PRO A 64 2.51 0.05 9.83
N LEU A 65 2.05 -0.65 8.79
CA LEU A 65 0.70 -0.49 8.27
C LEU A 65 -0.30 -1.31 9.13
N PRO A 66 -1.51 -0.78 9.38
CA PRO A 66 -2.48 -1.34 10.34
C PRO A 66 -3.21 -2.62 9.90
N MET A 67 -2.91 -3.16 8.72
CA MET A 67 -3.50 -4.41 8.22
C MET A 67 -2.49 -5.16 7.34
N GLU A 68 -2.68 -6.47 7.18
CA GLU A 68 -2.08 -7.23 6.08
C GLU A 68 -2.76 -6.81 4.79
N VAL A 69 -2.36 -5.66 4.25
CA VAL A 69 -2.70 -5.31 2.88
C VAL A 69 -1.97 -6.32 2.00
N GLU A 70 -2.74 -7.15 1.28
CA GLU A 70 -2.17 -8.06 0.30
C GLU A 70 -1.34 -7.27 -0.72
N GLY A 71 -0.29 -7.90 -1.26
CA GLY A 71 0.54 -7.30 -2.29
C GLY A 71 -0.26 -6.84 -3.51
N GLY A 72 0.39 -6.10 -4.41
CA GLY A 72 -0.27 -5.63 -5.64
C GLY A 72 -1.11 -4.36 -5.47
N CYS A 73 -1.13 -3.74 -4.28
CA CYS A 73 -1.81 -2.47 -4.09
C CYS A 73 -1.05 -1.27 -4.67
N ARG A 74 -1.81 -0.26 -5.08
CA ARG A 74 -1.31 1.05 -5.49
C ARG A 74 -1.45 2.04 -4.35
N GLY A 75 -0.52 2.97 -4.23
CA GLY A 75 -0.52 3.98 -3.17
C GLY A 75 -0.47 5.40 -3.71
N LEU A 76 -1.17 6.31 -3.06
CA LEU A 76 -1.19 7.74 -3.35
C LEU A 76 -1.29 8.53 -2.04
N PHE A 77 -0.49 9.59 -1.90
CA PHE A 77 -0.64 10.53 -0.80
C PHE A 77 -1.61 11.65 -1.16
N ASN A 78 -2.36 12.15 -0.19
CA ASN A 78 -3.08 13.41 -0.34
C ASN A 78 -2.09 14.59 -0.41
N SER A 79 -2.58 15.76 -0.83
CA SER A 79 -1.79 16.99 -0.97
C SER A 79 -1.10 17.44 0.33
N ALA A 80 -1.69 17.11 1.49
CA ALA A 80 -1.16 17.43 2.80
C ALA A 80 -0.14 16.42 3.36
N SER A 81 0.13 15.30 2.67
CA SER A 81 0.96 14.18 3.17
C SER A 81 0.46 13.47 4.44
N GLU A 82 -0.75 13.78 4.91
CA GLU A 82 -1.34 13.22 6.15
C GLU A 82 -2.11 11.92 5.91
N THR A 83 -2.46 11.62 4.66
CA THR A 83 -3.23 10.43 4.30
C THR A 83 -2.58 9.69 3.14
N LEU A 84 -2.37 8.39 3.33
CA LEU A 84 -2.03 7.44 2.29
C LEU A 84 -3.29 6.69 1.87
N ILE A 85 -3.64 6.79 0.59
CA ILE A 85 -4.73 6.06 -0.05
C ILE A 85 -4.13 4.83 -0.70
N LEU A 86 -4.63 3.65 -0.34
CA LEU A 86 -4.27 2.38 -0.96
C LEU A 86 -5.42 1.86 -1.79
N ALA A 87 -5.15 1.51 -3.04
CA ALA A 87 -6.09 0.79 -3.89
C ALA A 87 -5.64 -0.66 -4.07
N SER A 88 -6.51 -1.62 -3.76
CA SER A 88 -6.24 -3.03 -3.96
C SER A 88 -6.55 -3.48 -5.39
N GLU A 89 -6.05 -4.67 -5.76
CA GLU A 89 -6.34 -5.29 -7.05
C GLU A 89 -7.82 -5.66 -7.22
N ILE A 90 -8.58 -5.80 -6.12
CA ILE A 90 -10.02 -6.04 -6.15
C ILE A 90 -10.84 -4.73 -6.14
N GLY A 91 -10.16 -3.60 -6.29
CA GLY A 91 -10.78 -2.27 -6.37
C GLY A 91 -11.17 -1.67 -5.02
N ALA A 92 -10.80 -2.27 -3.88
CA ALA A 92 -11.06 -1.66 -2.58
C ALA A 92 -10.09 -0.49 -2.33
N LEU A 93 -10.58 0.57 -1.68
CA LEU A 93 -9.80 1.72 -1.28
C LEU A 93 -9.69 1.79 0.24
N VAL A 94 -8.47 1.93 0.74
CA VAL A 94 -8.17 2.05 2.18
C VAL A 94 -7.47 3.39 2.40
N PHE A 95 -8.08 4.22 3.23
CA PHE A 95 -7.54 5.52 3.62
C PHE A 95 -6.81 5.34 4.95
N ILE A 96 -5.50 5.62 4.94
CA ILE A 96 -4.62 5.46 6.08
C ILE A 96 -4.14 6.84 6.53
N SER A 97 -4.59 7.27 7.69
CA SER A 97 -4.13 8.50 8.34
C SER A 97 -2.77 8.27 8.99
N LEU A 98 -1.84 9.20 8.75
CA LEU A 98 -0.49 9.22 9.31
C LEU A 98 -0.47 10.27 10.42
N VAL A 99 -0.47 9.82 11.66
CA VAL A 99 -0.54 10.70 12.83
C VAL A 99 0.66 10.51 13.71
N GLU A 100 1.21 11.60 14.23
CA GLU A 100 2.24 11.53 15.25
C GLU A 100 1.64 11.07 16.57
N SER A 101 2.26 10.05 17.18
CA SER A 101 1.87 9.57 18.49
C SER A 101 2.18 10.64 19.54
N PRO A 102 1.21 11.13 20.33
CA PRO A 102 1.47 12.12 21.37
C PRO A 102 2.36 11.56 22.49
N THR A 103 2.46 10.22 22.60
CA THR A 103 3.22 9.55 23.65
C THR A 103 4.66 9.28 23.23
N THR A 104 4.89 8.91 21.97
CA THR A 104 6.20 8.44 21.50
C THR A 104 6.86 9.37 20.48
N GLY A 105 6.12 10.31 19.90
CA GLY A 105 6.57 11.13 18.77
C GLY A 105 6.75 10.35 17.46
N ALA A 106 6.51 9.04 17.46
CA ALA A 106 6.61 8.22 16.26
C ALA A 106 5.36 8.34 15.40
N ILE A 107 5.50 8.24 14.08
CA ILE A 107 4.35 8.17 13.18
C ILE A 107 3.62 6.83 13.33
N GLU A 108 2.31 6.91 13.52
CA GLU A 108 1.37 5.81 13.54
C GLU A 108 0.47 5.86 12.30
N ALA A 109 0.34 4.74 11.61
CA ALA A 109 -0.60 4.58 10.50
C ALA A 109 -1.92 3.97 11.01
N LYS A 110 -3.03 4.67 10.78
CA LYS A 110 -4.37 4.27 11.25
C LYS A 110 -5.36 4.22 10.11
N ILE A 111 -6.20 3.19 10.07
CA ILE A 111 -7.29 3.12 9.10
C ILE A 111 -8.30 4.21 9.45
N ALA A 112 -8.47 5.17 8.55
CA ALA A 112 -9.45 6.24 8.67
C ALA A 112 -10.78 5.84 8.00
N LYS A 113 -10.71 5.24 6.80
CA LYS A 113 -11.88 4.82 6.02
C LYS A 113 -11.53 3.65 5.11
N VAL A 114 -12.52 2.79 4.84
CA VAL A 114 -12.41 1.71 3.85
C VAL A 114 -13.62 1.81 2.94
N PHE A 115 -13.39 1.70 1.64
CA PHE A 115 -14.42 1.54 0.64
C PHE A 115 -14.17 0.24 -0.11
N SER A 116 -15.19 -0.59 -0.22
CA SER A 116 -15.08 -1.89 -0.89
C SER A 116 -14.86 -1.76 -2.40
N ARG A 117 -15.18 -0.60 -3.02
CA ARG A 117 -15.06 -0.37 -4.47
C ARG A 117 -14.70 1.07 -4.84
N ALA A 118 -13.66 1.22 -5.66
CA ALA A 118 -13.41 2.37 -6.52
C ALA A 118 -14.39 2.27 -7.69
N THR A 119 -15.55 2.91 -7.57
CA THR A 119 -16.36 3.15 -8.76
C THR A 119 -15.53 4.04 -9.69
N GLY A 120 -15.40 3.69 -10.98
CA GLY A 120 -14.71 4.46 -12.01
C GLY A 120 -15.40 5.79 -12.32
N SER A 121 -15.61 6.58 -11.28
CA SER A 121 -16.51 7.70 -11.18
C SER A 121 -15.79 8.78 -10.40
N THR A 122 -15.90 10.02 -10.87
CA THR A 122 -15.39 11.24 -10.24
C THR A 122 -16.15 11.56 -8.95
N LYS A 123 -16.26 10.61 -8.02
CA LYS A 123 -17.00 10.77 -6.77
C LYS A 123 -16.09 11.30 -5.68
N THR A 124 -16.58 12.29 -4.95
CA THR A 124 -15.91 12.80 -3.75
C THR A 124 -16.00 11.78 -2.61
N ILE A 125 -15.12 11.88 -1.58
CA ILE A 125 -15.09 10.96 -0.41
C ILE A 125 -16.45 10.86 0.31
N GLU A 126 -17.28 11.89 0.15
CA GLU A 126 -18.60 12.03 0.78
C GLU A 126 -19.73 11.31 0.02
N GLU A 127 -19.52 10.92 -1.23
CA GLU A 127 -20.59 10.44 -2.15
C GLU A 127 -20.56 8.94 -2.43
N LEU A 128 -19.77 8.18 -1.69
CA LEU A 128 -19.69 6.72 -1.84
C LEU A 128 -20.68 6.03 -0.90
N ASP A 129 -21.77 5.53 -1.47
CA ASP A 129 -22.76 4.66 -0.81
C ASP A 129 -22.25 3.21 -0.68
N GLU A 130 -22.64 2.53 0.40
CA GLU A 130 -22.12 1.22 0.82
C GLU A 130 -22.71 0.00 0.05
N ASP A 131 -23.72 0.19 -0.83
CA ASP A 131 -24.67 -0.87 -1.21
C ASP A 131 -24.86 -1.15 -2.73
N GLU A 132 -23.84 -1.00 -3.59
CA GLU A 132 -23.98 -1.36 -5.03
C GLU A 132 -23.23 -2.66 -5.42
N GLU A 133 -23.98 -3.69 -5.82
CA GLU A 133 -23.52 -5.03 -6.24
C GLU A 133 -23.10 -5.12 -7.74
N GLU A 134 -22.18 -4.28 -8.24
CA GLU A 134 -21.58 -4.47 -9.59
C GLU A 134 -20.13 -4.98 -9.56
N GLU A 135 -19.75 -5.97 -10.37
CA GLU A 135 -18.41 -6.60 -10.34
C GLU A 135 -17.24 -5.60 -10.24
N ALA A 136 -16.39 -5.79 -9.22
CA ALA A 136 -15.31 -4.87 -8.91
C ALA A 136 -14.19 -4.99 -9.97
N SER A 137 -13.84 -3.88 -10.61
CA SER A 137 -12.71 -3.83 -11.53
C SER A 137 -11.41 -3.44 -10.79
N PRO A 138 -10.25 -3.98 -11.22
CA PRO A 138 -8.96 -3.63 -10.62
C PRO A 138 -8.62 -2.15 -10.87
N VAL A 139 -8.13 -1.46 -9.83
CA VAL A 139 -7.64 -0.08 -9.97
C VAL A 139 -6.25 -0.10 -10.59
N VAL A 140 -6.12 0.45 -11.80
CA VAL A 140 -4.87 0.53 -12.53
C VAL A 140 -4.16 1.88 -12.36
N SER A 141 -4.88 2.92 -11.92
CA SER A 141 -4.28 4.22 -11.64
C SER A 141 -5.05 5.02 -10.59
N MET A 142 -4.38 6.00 -9.98
CA MET A 142 -4.99 6.93 -9.04
C MET A 142 -4.45 8.35 -9.23
N ALA A 143 -5.31 9.34 -9.01
CA ALA A 143 -4.93 10.75 -8.93
C ALA A 143 -5.68 11.42 -7.76
N ALA A 144 -5.08 12.45 -7.17
CA ALA A 144 -5.71 13.29 -6.16
C ALA A 144 -5.57 14.76 -6.57
N SER A 145 -6.58 15.56 -6.28
CA SER A 145 -6.59 17.00 -6.48
C SER A 145 -6.34 17.74 -5.16
N ASP A 146 -5.99 19.02 -5.28
CA ASP A 146 -5.64 19.86 -4.14
C ASP A 146 -6.82 20.13 -3.19
N ASP A 147 -8.05 20.02 -3.69
CA ASP A 147 -9.30 20.15 -2.93
C ASP A 147 -9.75 18.84 -2.26
N GLY A 148 -8.90 17.80 -2.28
CA GLY A 148 -9.15 16.54 -1.59
C GLY A 148 -10.03 15.55 -2.35
N GLN A 149 -10.36 15.82 -3.61
CA GLN A 149 -10.98 14.82 -4.49
C GLN A 149 -9.93 13.83 -4.98
N TRP A 150 -10.38 12.63 -5.35
CA TRP A 150 -9.51 11.61 -5.92
C TRP A 150 -10.25 10.86 -7.02
N LEU A 151 -9.46 10.31 -7.93
CA LEU A 151 -9.91 9.51 -9.06
C LEU A 151 -9.17 8.18 -9.00
N ALA A 152 -9.90 7.09 -9.19
CA ALA A 152 -9.35 5.76 -9.35
C ALA A 152 -10.07 5.07 -10.53
N TRP A 153 -9.32 4.46 -11.43
CA TRP A 153 -9.84 3.76 -12.61
C TRP A 153 -8.93 2.59 -13.00
#